data_AF-A0A090X3L3-F1
#
_entry.id   AF-A0A090X3L3-F1
#
_cell.length_a   1.000
_cell.length_b   1.000
_cell.length_c   1.000
_cell.angle_alpha   90.00
_cell.angle_beta   90.00
_cell.angle_gamma   90.00
#
_symmetry.space_group_name_H-M   'P 1'
#
loop_
_entity.id
_entity.type
_entity.pdbx_description
1 polymer ?
#
loop_
_entity_poly.entity_id
_entity_poly.type
_entity_poly.pdbx_seq_one_letter_code
_entity_poly.pdbx_strand_id
1 'polypeptide(L)'
;MHPKEYKKQKNGTGHMTNLQLENAEIIVGVDFNKHQRVNEILADQNNASFLLYPGKKSFNLSTSNDTEINDFMGQRPYLFILDGTWPSPVKCLN
;
A
#
# COMPACT_ATOMS: atom_id res chain seq x y z
N MET A 1 -6.88 -3.49 3.03
CA MET A 1 -7.18 -4.54 4.03
C MET A 1 -8.41 -5.33 3.62
N HIS A 2 -8.36 -6.66 3.72
CA HIS A 2 -9.49 -7.51 3.37
C HIS A 2 -10.65 -7.35 4.41
N PRO A 3 -11.94 -7.27 4.02
CA PRO A 3 -13.06 -7.01 4.93
C PRO A 3 -13.18 -8.03 6.08
N LYS A 4 -12.79 -9.29 5.85
CA LYS A 4 -12.76 -10.33 6.90
C LYS A 4 -11.76 -10.01 8.01
N GLU A 5 -10.61 -9.43 7.69
CA GLU A 5 -9.61 -9.03 8.69
C GLU A 5 -10.05 -7.78 9.43
N TYR A 6 -10.54 -6.78 8.70
CA TYR A 6 -11.07 -5.54 9.29
C TYR A 6 -12.18 -5.81 10.31
N LYS A 7 -13.09 -6.76 10.03
CA LYS A 7 -14.20 -7.10 10.92
C LYS A 7 -13.83 -8.03 12.08
N LYS A 8 -12.84 -8.93 11.91
CA LYS A 8 -12.53 -9.97 12.91
C LYS A 8 -11.39 -9.60 13.85
N GLN A 9 -10.48 -8.72 13.45
CA GLN A 9 -9.30 -8.37 14.24
C GLN A 9 -9.42 -6.96 14.81
N LYS A 10 -9.80 -6.85 16.09
CA LYS A 10 -9.90 -5.57 16.81
C LYS A 10 -8.56 -4.82 16.89
N ASN A 11 -7.44 -5.55 16.96
CA ASN A 11 -6.07 -5.04 17.00
C ASN A 11 -5.21 -5.66 15.87
N GLY A 12 -5.72 -5.70 14.63
CA GLY A 12 -4.97 -6.23 13.49
C GLY A 12 -3.76 -5.36 13.10
N THR A 13 -2.79 -5.94 12.40
CA THR A 13 -1.56 -5.24 11.98
C THR A 13 -1.87 -3.96 11.21
N GLY A 14 -2.83 -3.97 10.28
CA GLY A 14 -3.24 -2.76 9.56
C GLY A 14 -3.77 -1.63 10.46
N HIS A 15 -4.51 -1.95 11.52
CA HIS A 15 -4.97 -0.94 12.50
C HIS A 15 -3.80 -0.36 13.30
N MET A 16 -2.90 -1.21 13.77
CA MET A 16 -1.73 -0.77 14.51
C MET A 16 -0.81 0.11 13.65
N THR A 17 -0.55 -0.29 12.40
CA THR A 17 0.23 0.51 11.45
C THR A 17 -0.39 1.89 11.22
N ASN A 18 -1.72 1.96 11.04
CA ASN A 18 -2.41 3.24 10.84
C ASN A 18 -2.33 4.16 12.07
N LEU A 19 -2.32 3.60 13.29
CA LEU A 19 -2.17 4.41 14.51
C LEU A 19 -0.74 4.92 14.74
N GLN A 20 0.26 4.32 14.10
CA GLN A 20 1.67 4.70 14.25
C GLN A 20 2.15 5.68 13.17
N LEU A 21 1.34 5.94 12.13
CA LEU A 21 1.70 6.76 10.99
C LEU A 21 0.65 7.86 10.78
N GLU A 22 1.06 9.12 10.89
CA GLU A 22 0.15 10.28 10.80
C GLU A 22 -0.54 10.41 9.43
N ASN A 23 0.13 9.97 8.35
CA ASN A 23 -0.37 10.06 6.97
C ASN A 23 -0.78 8.70 6.40
N ALA A 24 -1.25 7.79 7.24
CA ALA A 24 -1.78 6.49 6.81
C ALA A 24 -3.30 6.52 6.69
N GLU A 25 -3.81 5.74 5.74
CA GLU A 25 -5.25 5.51 5.53
C GLU A 25 -5.53 4.01 5.38
N ILE A 26 -6.55 3.51 6.05
CA ILE A 26 -7.03 2.13 5.87
C ILE A 26 -8.11 2.10 4.79
N ILE A 27 -7.78 1.48 3.66
CA ILE A 27 -8.74 1.18 2.60
C ILE A 27 -9.17 -0.28 2.70
N VAL A 28 -10.48 -0.53 2.87
CA VAL A 28 -11.05 -1.87 3.06
C VAL A 28 -11.72 -2.36 1.78
N GLY A 29 -11.30 -3.51 1.27
CA GLY A 29 -11.85 -4.05 0.02
C GLY A 29 -11.21 -5.37 -0.40
N VAL A 30 -11.77 -5.98 -1.43
CA VAL A 30 -11.27 -7.23 -2.06
C VAL A 30 -10.89 -7.04 -3.53
N ASP A 31 -11.44 -6.00 -4.16
CA ASP A 31 -11.15 -5.55 -5.51
C ASP A 31 -11.12 -4.01 -5.45
N PHE A 32 -10.06 -3.42 -6.00
CA PHE A 32 -9.83 -1.98 -5.97
C PHE A 32 -9.95 -1.31 -7.34
N ASN A 33 -10.28 -2.06 -8.40
CA ASN A 33 -10.35 -1.54 -9.78
C ASN A 33 -11.31 -0.35 -9.93
N LYS A 34 -12.40 -0.33 -9.17
CA LYS A 34 -13.40 0.75 -9.16
C LYS A 34 -13.44 1.50 -7.83
N HIS A 35 -12.42 1.37 -6.98
CA HIS A 35 -12.41 2.01 -5.68
C HIS A 35 -12.09 3.50 -5.82
N GLN A 36 -13.08 4.35 -5.58
CA GLN A 36 -12.99 5.80 -5.79
C GLN A 36 -11.69 6.39 -5.22
N ARG A 37 -11.43 6.18 -3.92
CA ARG A 37 -10.26 6.75 -3.25
C ARG A 37 -8.92 6.27 -3.81
N VAL A 38 -8.83 5.01 -4.25
CA VAL A 38 -7.60 4.46 -4.83
C VAL A 38 -7.38 5.10 -6.20
N ASN A 39 -8.44 5.17 -7.00
CA ASN A 39 -8.39 5.77 -8.33
C ASN A 39 -8.13 7.29 -8.27
N GLU A 40 -8.60 8.01 -7.26
CA GLU A 40 -8.26 9.42 -7.03
C GLU A 40 -6.75 9.60 -6.80
N ILE A 41 -6.13 8.76 -5.97
CA ILE A 41 -4.68 8.79 -5.71
C ILE A 41 -3.90 8.47 -7.00
N LEU A 42 -4.32 7.45 -7.73
CA LEU A 42 -3.68 6.98 -8.97
C LEU A 42 -3.86 7.95 -10.15
N ALA A 43 -4.94 8.74 -10.18
CA ALA A 43 -5.24 9.66 -11.27
C ALA A 43 -4.48 11.00 -11.17
N ASP A 44 -4.03 11.39 -9.97
CA ASP A 44 -3.23 12.60 -9.80
C ASP A 44 -1.79 12.37 -10.29
N GLN A 45 -1.43 13.04 -11.40
CA GLN A 45 -0.13 12.92 -12.05
C GLN A 45 1.03 13.45 -11.19
N ASN A 46 0.75 14.23 -10.14
CA ASN A 46 1.78 14.68 -9.22
C ASN A 46 2.15 13.60 -8.20
N ASN A 47 1.35 12.53 -8.08
CA ASN A 47 1.58 11.46 -7.14
C ASN A 47 2.42 10.36 -7.78
N ALA A 48 3.43 9.90 -7.04
CA ALA A 48 4.18 8.70 -7.39
C ALA A 48 3.60 7.53 -6.59
N SER A 49 2.90 6.61 -7.27
CA SER A 49 2.21 5.51 -6.62
C SER A 49 3.02 4.22 -6.66
N PHE A 50 3.28 3.63 -5.50
CA PHE A 50 4.10 2.43 -5.33
C PHE A 50 3.36 1.35 -4.58
N LEU A 51 3.65 0.09 -4.92
CA LEU A 51 3.18 -1.06 -4.17
C LEU A 51 4.35 -1.69 -3.40
N LEU A 52 4.23 -1.78 -2.08
CA LEU A 52 5.18 -2.53 -1.27
C LEU A 52 4.89 -4.02 -1.40
N TYR A 53 5.64 -4.71 -2.25
CA TYR A 53 5.46 -6.13 -2.50
C TYR A 53 6.80 -6.83 -2.81
N PRO A 54 7.04 -8.05 -2.30
CA PRO A 54 8.25 -8.79 -2.62
C PRO A 54 8.24 -9.21 -4.10
N GLY A 55 9.21 -8.71 -4.87
CA GLY A 55 9.37 -9.08 -6.28
C GLY A 55 10.84 -9.17 -6.67
N LYS A 56 11.18 -10.02 -7.63
CA LYS A 56 12.58 -10.15 -8.11
C LYS A 56 13.12 -8.87 -8.75
N LYS A 57 12.23 -7.99 -9.22
CA LYS A 57 12.55 -6.71 -9.86
C LYS A 57 12.10 -5.50 -9.03
N SER A 58 11.73 -5.69 -7.76
CA SER A 58 11.31 -4.57 -6.90
C SER A 58 12.52 -3.70 -6.53
N PHE A 59 12.32 -2.39 -6.47
CA PHE A 59 13.29 -1.49 -5.86
C PHE A 59 13.46 -1.84 -4.37
N ASN A 60 14.71 -2.03 -3.92
CA ASN A 60 14.99 -2.52 -2.58
C ASN A 60 15.44 -1.37 -1.66
N LEU A 61 14.50 -0.90 -0.85
CA LEU A 61 14.72 0.17 0.13
C LEU A 61 15.82 -0.14 1.15
N SER A 62 16.06 -1.41 1.47
CA SER A 62 17.06 -1.79 2.49
C SER A 62 18.50 -1.74 1.99
N THR A 63 18.72 -1.72 0.68
CA THR A 63 20.05 -1.69 0.06
C THR A 63 20.37 -0.37 -0.63
N SER A 64 19.37 0.48 -0.83
CA SER A 64 19.52 1.79 -1.47
C SER A 64 19.86 2.87 -0.45
N ASN A 65 20.57 3.91 -0.92
CA ASN A 65 20.86 5.10 -0.12
C ASN A 65 19.76 6.16 -0.24
N ASP A 66 19.80 7.17 0.62
CA ASP A 66 18.77 8.22 0.69
C ASP A 66 18.59 8.98 -0.64
N THR A 67 19.67 9.23 -1.38
CA THR A 67 19.59 9.93 -2.68
C THR A 67 18.83 9.09 -3.70
N GLU A 68 19.18 7.81 -3.83
CA GLU A 68 18.48 6.87 -4.73
C GLU A 68 17.00 6.72 -4.37
N ILE A 69 16.69 6.65 -3.07
CA ILE A 69 15.31 6.54 -2.60
C ILE A 69 14.52 7.80 -2.98
N ASN A 70 15.08 9.00 -2.73
CA ASN A 70 14.40 10.26 -3.04
C ASN A 70 14.21 10.45 -4.55
N ASP A 71 15.23 10.12 -5.36
CA ASP A 71 15.14 10.20 -6.82
C ASP A 71 14.09 9.23 -7.38
N PHE A 72 14.00 8.02 -6.81
CA PHE A 72 13.02 7.02 -7.22
C PHE A 72 11.59 7.37 -6.80
N MET A 73 11.42 7.83 -5.55
CA MET A 73 10.11 8.07 -4.94
C MET A 73 9.49 9.42 -5.33
N GLY A 74 10.31 10.39 -5.72
CA GLY A 74 9.86 11.74 -6.09
C GLY A 74 9.28 12.53 -4.91
N GLN A 75 8.54 13.60 -5.21
CA GLN A 75 8.11 14.57 -4.21
C GLN A 75 6.85 14.17 -3.42
N ARG A 76 5.98 13.35 -4.00
CA ARG A 76 4.70 12.93 -3.40
C ARG A 76 4.48 11.43 -3.54
N PRO A 77 5.24 10.60 -2.82
CA PRO A 77 5.08 9.17 -2.86
C PRO A 77 3.84 8.70 -2.09
N TYR A 78 3.08 7.79 -2.69
CA TYR A 78 2.00 7.03 -2.07
C TYR A 78 2.38 5.55 -2.06
N LEU A 79 2.51 4.98 -0.86
CA LEU A 79 2.87 3.57 -0.68
C LEU A 79 1.64 2.74 -0.31
N PHE A 80 1.25 1.84 -1.21
CA PHE A 80 0.20 0.87 -0.96
C PHE A 80 0.79 -0.38 -0.30
N ILE A 81 0.15 -0.83 0.78
CA ILE A 81 0.50 -2.07 1.49
C ILE A 81 -0.73 -2.97 1.50
N LEU A 82 -0.58 -4.20 0.98
CA LEU A 82 -1.65 -5.18 0.96
C LEU A 82 -1.68 -5.94 2.29
N ASP A 83 -2.59 -5.55 3.17
CA ASP A 83 -2.90 -6.30 4.39
C ASP A 83 -4.00 -7.35 4.08
N GLY A 84 -3.60 -8.62 4.09
CA GLY A 84 -4.37 -9.75 3.60
C GLY A 84 -3.76 -11.11 3.99
N THR A 85 -4.58 -12.05 4.43
CA THR A 85 -4.20 -13.45 4.65
C THR A 85 -3.87 -14.13 3.32
N TRP A 86 -2.79 -14.94 3.32
CA TRP A 86 -2.01 -15.41 2.17
C TRP A 86 -2.70 -15.93 0.89
N PRO A 87 -3.94 -16.48 0.85
CA PRO A 87 -4.58 -16.71 -0.45
C PRO A 87 -5.13 -15.43 -1.13
N SER A 88 -5.03 -14.26 -0.48
CA SER A 88 -5.73 -13.02 -0.89
C SER A 88 -4.87 -11.99 -1.64
N PRO A 89 -3.58 -11.74 -1.30
CA PRO A 89 -2.80 -10.69 -1.97
C PRO A 89 -2.58 -10.96 -3.47
N VAL A 90 -2.37 -12.23 -3.85
CA VAL A 90 -2.20 -12.63 -5.27
C VAL A 90 -3.44 -12.32 -6.11
N LYS A 91 -4.64 -12.34 -5.53
CA LYS A 91 -5.89 -12.03 -6.25
C LYS A 91 -6.09 -10.55 -6.51
N CYS A 92 -5.45 -9.68 -5.72
CA CYS A 92 -5.54 -8.22 -5.88
C CYS A 92 -4.54 -7.70 -6.92
N LEU A 93 -3.67 -8.57 -7.45
CA LEU A 93 -2.59 -8.24 -8.39
C LEU A 93 -2.91 -8.65 -9.84
N ASN A 94 -4.10 -9.22 -10.09
CA ASN A 94 -4.54 -9.67 -11.42
C ASN A 94 -5.42 -8.63 -12.10
#